data_AF-A0AB39KZK5-F1
#
_entry.id   AF-A0AB39KZK5-F1
#
_cell.length_a   1.000
_cell.length_b   1.000
_cell.length_c   1.000
_cell.angle_alpha   90.00
_cell.angle_beta   90.00
_cell.angle_gamma   90.00
#
_symmetry.space_group_name_H-M   'P 1'
#
loop_
_entity.id
_entity.type
_entity.pdbx_description
1 polymer ?
#
loop_
_entity_poly.entity_id
_entity_poly.type
_entity_poly.pdbx_seq_one_letter_code
_entity_poly.pdbx_strand_id
1 'polypeptide(L)' 'MWVNVPTDDGGEAMTKGFALAWTRALVRVQVLWPKEYYHAATEFWVTASRVTRRVIEPQWLGTRP' A
#
# COMPACT_ATOMS: atom_id res chain seq x y z
N MET A 1 -2.46 -0.27 5.03
CA MET A 1 -3.16 -0.34 3.72
C MET A 1 -2.77 -1.62 3.00
N TRP A 2 -3.53 -2.04 2.00
CA TRP A 2 -3.12 -3.15 1.13
C TRP A 2 -2.41 -2.60 -0.10
N VAL A 3 -1.32 -3.26 -0.52
CA VAL A 3 -0.50 -2.85 -1.66
C VAL A 3 0.02 -4.07 -2.42
N ASN A 4 0.00 -3.98 -3.76
CA ASN A 4 0.69 -4.95 -4.62
C ASN A 4 2.13 -4.50 -4.84
N VAL A 5 3.09 -5.31 -4.36
CA VAL A 5 4.53 -5.08 -4.52
C VAL A 5 5.14 -6.19 -5.40
N PRO A 6 6.19 -5.89 -6.19
CA PRO A 6 6.86 -6.90 -7.00
C PRO A 6 7.55 -7.96 -6.12
N THR A 7 7.57 -9.20 -6.57
CA THR A 7 8.33 -10.30 -5.96
C THR A 7 9.65 -10.52 -6.71
N ASP A 8 10.62 -11.16 -6.04
CA ASP A 8 11.91 -11.49 -6.64
C ASP A 8 11.75 -12.47 -7.84
N ASP A 9 10.70 -13.30 -7.82
CA ASP A 9 10.34 -14.22 -8.90
C ASP A 9 9.62 -13.53 -10.10
N GLY A 10 9.57 -12.20 -10.12
CA GLY A 10 8.96 -11.41 -11.20
C GLY A 10 7.44 -11.31 -11.15
N GLY A 11 6.81 -11.76 -10.07
CA GLY A 11 5.38 -11.65 -9.82
C GLY A 11 5.00 -10.41 -9.01
N GLU A 12 3.76 -10.38 -8.53
CA GLU A 12 3.28 -9.40 -7.57
C GLU A 12 2.63 -10.10 -6.38
N ALA A 13 2.86 -9.57 -5.17
CA ALA A 13 2.22 -10.04 -3.96
C ALA A 13 1.40 -8.91 -3.32
N MET A 14 0.16 -9.21 -2.96
CA MET A 14 -0.67 -8.32 -2.16
C MET A 14 -0.29 -8.45 -0.69
N THR A 15 0.17 -7.37 -0.08
CA THR A 15 0.58 -7.36 1.33
C THR A 15 0.11 -6.11 2.08
N LYS A 16 0.19 -6.18 3.41
CA LYS A 16 -0.06 -5.01 4.26
C LYS A 16 1.19 -4.14 4.30
N GLY A 17 0.99 -2.84 4.05
CA GLY A 17 2.04 -1.84 4.15
C GLY A 17 1.60 -0.57 4.87
N PHE A 18 2.58 0.28 5.11
CA PHE A 18 2.43 1.63 5.65
C PHE A 18 2.89 2.66 4.62
N ALA A 19 2.09 3.68 4.33
CA ALA A 19 2.46 4.75 3.40
C ALA A 19 3.40 5.73 4.12
N LEU A 20 4.64 5.85 3.63
CA LEU A 20 5.61 6.83 4.12
C LEU A 20 5.52 8.16 3.36
N ALA A 21 5.19 8.11 2.07
CA ALA A 21 5.00 9.30 1.23
C ALA A 21 3.97 9.02 0.13
N TRP A 22 3.24 10.05 -0.28
CA TRP A 22 2.18 9.93 -1.28
C TRP A 22 2.21 11.11 -2.26
N THR A 23 2.34 10.81 -3.55
CA THR A 23 2.18 11.78 -4.65
C THR A 23 0.95 11.41 -5.51
N ARG A 24 0.61 12.23 -6.51
CA ARG A 24 -0.53 11.91 -7.40
C ARG A 24 -0.38 10.55 -8.10
N ALA A 25 0.84 10.17 -8.47
CA ALA A 25 1.11 8.97 -9.27
C ALA A 25 1.80 7.84 -8.51
N LEU A 26 2.60 8.15 -7.49
CA LEU A 26 3.45 7.20 -6.76
C LEU A 26 3.23 7.26 -5.26
N VAL A 27 3.38 6.12 -4.60
CA VAL A 27 3.34 5.98 -3.14
C VAL A 27 4.60 5.24 -2.69
N ARG A 28 5.30 5.79 -1.70
CA ARG A 28 6.38 5.09 -0.99
C ARG A 28 5.75 4.30 0.13
N VAL A 29 5.91 2.99 0.08
CA VAL A 29 5.29 2.05 1.01
C VAL A 29 6.37 1.28 1.72
N GLN A 30 6.24 1.13 3.04
CA GLN A 30 7.04 0.20 3.82
C GLN A 30 6.20 -1.05 4.07
N VAL A 31 6.76 -2.22 3.77
CA VAL A 31 6.13 -3.52 4.01
C VAL A 31 7.08 -4.40 4.80
N LEU A 32 6.53 -5.31 5.59
CA LEU A 32 7.31 -6.39 6.19
C LEU A 32 7.50 -7.48 5.13
N TRP A 33 8.69 -7.58 4.56
CA TRP A 33 8.98 -8.49 3.46
C TRP A 33 9.70 -9.75 3.94
N PRO A 34 9.24 -10.95 3.56
CA PRO A 34 9.99 -12.18 3.80
C PRO A 34 11.22 -12.23 2.91
N LYS A 35 12.40 -12.32 3.51
CA LYS A 35 13.66 -12.71 2.86
C LYS A 35 14.00 -14.15 3.27
N GLU A 36 14.96 -14.79 2.60
CA GLU A 36 15.30 -16.21 2.79
C GLU A 36 15.41 -16.67 4.26
N TYR A 37 15.94 -15.83 5.15
CA TYR A 37 16.19 -16.20 6.55
C TYR A 37 15.56 -15.27 7.59
N TYR A 38 14.90 -14.19 7.18
CA TYR A 38 14.32 -13.20 8.10
C TYR A 38 13.29 -12.31 7.43
N HIS A 39 12.47 -11.62 8.23
CA HIS A 39 11.58 -10.58 7.75
C HIS A 39 12.23 -9.20 7.91
N ALA A 40 12.17 -8.38 6.87
CA ALA A 40 12.76 -7.04 6.86
C ALA A 40 11.73 -5.97 6.52
N ALA A 41 11.79 -4.83 7.21
CA ALA A 41 11.09 -3.63 6.75
C ALA A 41 11.74 -3.18 5.43
N THR A 42 10.99 -3.31 4.33
CA THR A 42 11.47 -3.01 2.97
C THR A 42 10.58 -1.95 2.36
N GLU A 43 11.19 -1.03 1.62
CA GLU A 43 10.49 0.08 1.03
C GLU A 43 10.37 -0.06 -0.47
N PHE A 44 9.18 0.24 -0.99
CA PHE A 44 8.88 0.19 -2.41
C PHE A 44 8.25 1.51 -2.86
N TRP A 45 8.64 1.98 -4.04
CA TRP A 45 7.84 2.95 -4.78
C TRP A 45 6.89 2.20 -5.70
N VAL A 46 5.59 2.39 -5.50
CA VAL A 46 4.55 1.77 -6.32
C VAL A 46 3.66 2.84 -6.94
N THR A 47 3.02 2.52 -8.07
CA THR A 47 1.97 3.39 -8.61
C THR A 47 0.81 3.48 -7.63
N ALA A 48 0.16 4.65 -7.55
CA ALA A 48 -0.97 4.86 -6.64
C ALA A 48 -2.16 3.95 -6.93
N SER A 49 -2.26 3.41 -8.16
CA SER A 49 -3.25 2.39 -8.55
C SER A 49 -3.04 1.03 -7.90
N ARG A 50 -1.82 0.73 -7.40
CA ARG A 50 -1.49 -0.52 -6.71
C ARG A 50 -1.81 -0.48 -5.22
N VAL A 51 -2.29 0.65 -4.70
CA VAL A 51 -2.64 0.83 -3.30
C VAL A 51 -4.14 0.87 -3.14
N THR A 52 -4.69 -0.08 -2.39
CA THR A 52 -6.10 -0.07 -2.02
C THR A 52 -6.33 0.98 -0.94
N ARG A 53 -6.89 2.12 -1.34
CA ARG A 53 -7.30 3.18 -0.42
C ARG A 53 -8.51 2.72 0.36
N ARG A 54 -8.46 2.87 1.68
CA ARG A 54 -9.69 2.82 2.47
C ARG A 54 -10.44 4.12 2.22
N VAL A 55 -11.64 4.04 1.66
CA VAL A 55 -12.54 5.20 1.59
C VAL A 55 -12.95 5.52 3.02
N ILE A 56 -12.66 6.75 3.45
CA ILE A 56 -13.23 7.29 4.68
C ILE A 56 -14.51 7.99 4.25
N GLU A 57 -15.64 7.29 4.38
CA GLU A 57 -16.93 7.92 4.15
C GLU A 57 -17.16 8.98 5.24
N PRO A 58 -17.38 10.26 4.87
CA PRO A 58 -17.66 11.28 5.86
C PRO A 58 -19.03 10.98 6.50
N GLN A 59 -19.04 10.51 7.75
CA GLN A 59 -20.27 10.20 8.49
C GLN A 59 -21.13 11.44 8.82
N TRP A 60 -20.67 12.64 8.46
CA TRP A 60 -21.20 13.94 8.89
C TRP A 60 -21.76 14.81 7.76
N LEU A 61 -21.73 14.36 6.50
CA LEU A 61 -22.54 14.98 5.44
C LEU A 61 -23.94 14.40 5.54
N GLY A 62 -24.68 14.87 6.54
CA GLY A 62 -26.06 14.46 6.79
C GLY A 62 -26.87 14.55 5.50
N THR A 63 -27.46 13.43 5.11
CA THR A 63 -28.64 13.41 4.25
C THR A 63 -29.68 14.32 4.89
N ARG A 64 -29.84 15.53 4.35
CA ARG A 64 -31.09 16.27 4.53
C ARG A 64 -32.12 15.66 3.58
N PRO A 65 -33.34 15.39 4.06
CA PRO A 65 -34.47 15.03 3.20
C PRO A 65 -34.84 16.16 2.24
#